data_AF-A0A6L3W5I0-F1
#
_entry.id   AF-A0A6L3W5I0-F1
#
_cell.length_a   1.000
_cell.length_b   1.000
_cell.length_c   1.000
_cell.angle_alpha   90.00
_cell.angle_beta   90.00
_cell.angle_gamma   90.00
#
_symmetry.space_group_name_H-M   'P 1'
#
loop_
_entity.id
_entity.type
_entity.pdbx_description
1 polymer ?
#
loop_
_entity_poly.entity_id
_entity_poly.type
_entity_poly.pdbx_seq_one_letter_code
_entity_poly.pdbx_strand_id
1 'polypeptide(L)'
;MPRKHGGGMGLIEADFRTFEESERCFRQALHSMEEILTRLEHQLSVHLDEWEGDDRRAYQAAADSWHRAAREISRKIDHLHVRIQVAHRNFRAAHAANQQMWTPL
;
A
#
# COMPACT_ATOMS: atom_id res chain seq x y z
N MET A 1 -5.36 -10.10 43.04
CA MET A 1 -4.72 -10.49 41.75
C MET A 1 -4.94 -9.37 40.74
N PRO A 2 -3.95 -8.54 40.39
CA PRO A 2 -4.17 -7.50 39.37
C PRO A 2 -4.01 -8.12 37.98
N ARG A 3 -5.07 -7.99 37.17
CA ARG A 3 -5.10 -8.48 35.78
C ARG A 3 -4.21 -7.57 34.92
N LYS A 4 -3.21 -8.16 34.26
CA LYS A 4 -2.35 -7.52 33.25
C LYS A 4 -3.19 -7.05 32.04
N HIS A 5 -3.80 -5.86 32.11
CA HIS A 5 -4.50 -5.26 30.98
C HIS A 5 -3.56 -4.46 30.04
N GLY A 6 -2.28 -4.29 30.40
CA GLY A 6 -1.32 -3.52 29.60
C GLY A 6 -0.68 -4.25 28.41
N GLY A 7 -0.75 -5.59 28.34
CA GLY A 7 -0.05 -6.37 27.32
C GLY A 7 -0.71 -6.39 25.94
N GLY A 8 -2.04 -6.33 25.87
CA GLY A 8 -2.78 -6.36 24.60
C GLY A 8 -2.74 -5.03 23.84
N MET A 9 -2.69 -3.90 24.55
CA MET A 9 -2.62 -2.56 23.96
C MET A 9 -1.31 -2.37 23.18
N GLY A 10 -0.18 -2.69 23.82
CA GLY A 10 1.14 -2.56 23.19
C GLY A 10 1.31 -3.46 21.97
N LEU A 11 0.65 -4.63 21.93
CA LEU A 11 0.66 -5.52 20.78
C LEU A 11 -0.09 -4.89 19.59
N ILE A 12 -1.29 -4.35 19.83
CA ILE A 12 -2.11 -3.75 18.76
C ILE A 12 -1.45 -2.48 18.20
N GLU A 13 -0.84 -1.65 19.05
CA GLU A 13 -0.06 -0.49 18.59
C GLU A 13 1.18 -0.90 17.78
N ALA A 14 1.84 -1.99 18.16
CA ALA A 14 2.95 -2.55 17.39
C ALA A 14 2.46 -3.07 16.02
N ASP A 15 1.34 -3.78 15.97
CA ASP A 15 0.73 -4.27 14.73
C ASP A 15 0.39 -3.12 13.77
N PHE A 16 -0.19 -2.02 14.28
CA PHE A 16 -0.47 -0.84 13.45
C PHE A 16 0.81 -0.22 12.87
N ARG A 17 1.88 -0.12 13.66
CA ARG A 17 3.18 0.37 13.17
C ARG A 17 3.71 -0.54 12.05
N THR A 18 3.63 -1.85 12.23
CA THR A 18 4.06 -2.81 11.19
C THR A 18 3.24 -2.66 9.91
N PHE A 19 1.93 -2.41 10.01
CA PHE A 19 1.11 -2.16 8.82
C PHE A 19 1.50 -0.86 8.10
N GLU A 20 1.73 0.23 8.84
CA GLU A 20 2.18 1.51 8.25
C GLU A 20 3.56 1.38 7.58
N GLU A 21 4.48 0.64 8.21
CA GLU A 21 5.81 0.37 7.64
C GLU A 21 5.72 -0.47 6.37
N SER A 22 4.85 -1.48 6.36
CA SER A 22 4.60 -2.32 5.18
C SER A 22 4.00 -1.50 4.04
N GLU A 23 3.03 -0.63 4.33
CA GLU A 23 2.44 0.27 3.34
C GLU A 23 3.50 1.18 2.70
N ARG A 24 4.39 1.77 3.52
CA ARG A 24 5.51 2.58 3.04
C ARG A 24 6.44 1.77 2.13
N CYS A 25 6.77 0.54 2.52
CA CYS A 25 7.61 -0.35 1.71
C CYS A 25 6.95 -0.66 0.36
N PHE A 26 5.65 -0.97 0.34
CA PHE A 26 4.92 -1.20 -0.92
C PHE A 26 4.88 0.04 -1.81
N ARG A 27 4.70 1.24 -1.26
CA ARG A 27 4.75 2.49 -2.04
C ARG A 27 6.13 2.73 -2.65
N GLN A 28 7.19 2.47 -1.90
CA GLN A 28 8.56 2.57 -2.41
C GLN A 28 8.82 1.58 -3.55
N ALA A 29 8.40 0.33 -3.38
CA ALA A 29 8.54 -0.70 -4.41
C ALA A 29 7.74 -0.36 -5.68
N LEU A 30 6.52 0.16 -5.53
CA LEU A 30 5.71 0.65 -6.66
C LEU A 30 6.41 1.78 -7.40
N HIS A 31 6.94 2.76 -6.66
CA HIS A 31 7.66 3.88 -7.26
C HIS A 31 8.89 3.43 -8.05
N SER A 32 9.72 2.55 -7.47
CA SER A 32 10.88 2.00 -8.19
C SER A 32 10.47 1.19 -9.42
N MET A 33 9.35 0.46 -9.36
CA MET A 33 8.83 -0.25 -10.54
C MET A 33 8.40 0.73 -11.64
N GLU A 34 7.68 1.80 -11.31
CA GLU A 34 7.26 2.83 -12.25
C GLU A 34 8.44 3.57 -12.89
N GLU A 35 9.51 3.86 -12.12
CA GLU A 35 10.75 4.45 -12.64
C GLU A 35 11.44 3.53 -13.65
N ILE A 36 11.56 2.23 -13.33
CA ILE A 36 12.16 1.25 -14.24
C ILE A 36 11.35 1.13 -15.53
N LEU A 37 10.02 1.07 -15.44
CA LEU A 37 9.14 0.99 -16.59
C LEU A 37 9.20 2.26 -17.45
N THR A 38 9.21 3.44 -16.82
CA THR A 38 9.35 4.72 -17.53
C THR A 38 10.68 4.80 -18.28
N ARG A 39 11.77 4.33 -17.65
CA ARG A 39 13.08 4.26 -18.30
C ARG A 39 13.07 3.28 -19.47
N LEU A 40 12.47 2.10 -19.30
CA LEU A 40 12.33 1.11 -20.35
C LEU A 40 11.55 1.69 -21.54
N GLU A 41 10.41 2.33 -21.30
CA GLU A 41 9.61 3.01 -22.32
C GLU A 41 10.38 4.10 -23.04
N HIS A 42 11.15 4.90 -22.31
CA HIS A 42 12.01 5.91 -22.93
C HIS A 42 13.05 5.27 -23.86
N GLN A 43 13.74 4.21 -23.41
CA GLN A 43 14.73 3.50 -24.22
C GLN A 43 14.11 2.85 -25.47
N LEU A 44 12.91 2.28 -25.34
CA LEU A 44 12.20 1.67 -26.46
C LEU A 44 11.64 2.73 -27.42
N SER A 45 11.19 3.89 -26.90
CA SER A 45 10.64 4.98 -27.70
C SER A 45 11.62 5.52 -28.74
N VAL A 46 12.94 5.45 -28.48
CA VAL A 46 14.00 5.90 -29.39
C VAL A 46 14.01 5.13 -30.71
N HIS A 47 13.62 3.85 -30.68
CA HIS A 47 13.61 2.96 -31.85
C HIS A 47 12.19 2.61 -32.31
N LEU A 48 11.17 3.15 -31.67
CA LEU A 48 9.78 2.74 -31.90
C LEU A 48 9.28 3.14 -33.29
N ASP A 49 9.85 4.18 -33.88
CA ASP A 49 9.56 4.60 -35.25
C ASP A 49 10.10 3.62 -36.30
N GLU A 50 11.07 2.78 -35.91
CA GLU A 50 11.62 1.71 -36.75
C GLU A 50 10.79 0.41 -36.64
N TRP A 51 9.88 0.33 -35.66
CA TRP A 51 9.07 -0.86 -35.39
C TRP A 51 7.76 -0.79 -36.16
N GLU A 52 7.56 -1.72 -37.10
CA GLU A 52 6.35 -1.82 -37.91
C GLU A 52 5.53 -3.07 -37.57
N GLY A 53 4.23 -3.01 -37.86
CA GLY A 53 3.36 -4.19 -37.83
C GLY A 53 3.25 -4.86 -36.44
N ASP A 54 3.71 -6.11 -36.36
CA ASP A 54 3.52 -6.98 -35.19
C ASP A 54 4.35 -6.57 -33.98
N ASP A 55 5.57 -6.06 -34.18
CA ASP A 55 6.46 -5.69 -33.08
C ASP A 55 5.90 -4.51 -32.28
N ARG A 56 5.33 -3.52 -32.99
CA ARG A 56 4.66 -2.36 -32.37
C ARG A 56 3.41 -2.78 -31.60
N ARG A 57 2.64 -3.75 -32.11
CA ARG A 57 1.47 -4.31 -31.41
C ARG A 57 1.87 -5.08 -30.17
N ALA A 58 2.91 -5.91 -30.26
CA ALA A 58 3.43 -6.68 -29.13
C ALA A 58 3.93 -5.76 -28.01
N TYR A 59 4.65 -4.69 -28.37
CA TYR A 59 5.04 -3.64 -27.43
C TYR A 59 3.84 -3.00 -26.73
N GLN A 60 2.86 -2.53 -27.49
CA GLN A 60 1.67 -1.88 -26.92
C GLN A 60 0.92 -2.80 -25.97
N ALA A 61 0.75 -4.08 -26.33
CA ALA A 61 0.11 -5.06 -25.48
C ALA A 61 0.88 -5.30 -24.17
N ALA A 62 2.21 -5.36 -24.24
CA ALA A 62 3.05 -5.44 -23.05
C ALA A 62 2.92 -4.17 -22.20
N ALA A 63 2.93 -3.00 -22.85
CA ALA A 63 2.83 -1.70 -22.21
C ALA A 63 1.53 -1.51 -21.43
N ASP A 64 0.42 -1.86 -22.06
CA ASP A 64 -0.88 -1.84 -21.42
C ASP A 64 -0.94 -2.80 -20.22
N SER A 65 -0.26 -3.93 -20.32
CA SER A 65 -0.20 -4.94 -19.26
C SER A 65 0.51 -4.42 -18.01
N TRP A 66 1.74 -3.90 -18.13
CA TRP A 66 2.47 -3.41 -16.97
C TRP A 66 1.82 -2.16 -16.37
N HIS A 67 1.28 -1.26 -17.19
CA HIS A 67 0.57 -0.08 -16.71
C HIS A 67 -0.69 -0.45 -15.92
N ARG A 68 -1.44 -1.45 -16.39
CA ARG A 68 -2.60 -1.97 -15.68
C ARG A 68 -2.21 -2.59 -14.34
N ALA A 69 -1.11 -3.35 -14.31
CA ALA A 69 -0.60 -3.96 -13.08
C ALA A 69 -0.19 -2.88 -12.06
N ALA A 70 0.54 -1.85 -12.48
CA ALA A 70 0.93 -0.73 -11.61
C ALA A 70 -0.29 -0.02 -11.00
N ARG A 71 -1.31 0.29 -11.83
CA ARG A 71 -2.57 0.88 -11.35
C ARG A 71 -3.34 -0.03 -10.39
N GLU A 72 -3.28 -1.35 -10.59
CA GLU A 72 -3.92 -2.29 -9.67
C GLU A 72 -3.22 -2.35 -8.32
N ILE A 73 -1.88 -2.38 -8.32
CA ILE A 73 -1.08 -2.36 -7.09
C ILE A 73 -1.31 -1.05 -6.33
N SER A 74 -1.27 0.10 -7.00
CA SER A 74 -1.58 1.41 -6.43
C SER A 74 -2.94 1.41 -5.71
N ARG A 75 -4.00 0.97 -6.39
CA ARG A 75 -5.35 0.88 -5.79
C ARG A 75 -5.41 -0.05 -4.57
N LYS A 76 -4.66 -1.15 -4.57
CA LYS A 76 -4.59 -2.09 -3.43
C LYS A 76 -3.89 -1.45 -2.24
N ILE A 77 -2.83 -0.67 -2.46
CA ILE A 77 -2.13 0.07 -1.41
C ILE A 77 -3.04 1.16 -0.82
N ASP A 78 -3.76 1.91 -1.65
CA ASP A 78 -4.71 2.92 -1.18
C ASP A 78 -5.84 2.30 -0.35
N HIS A 79 -6.35 1.16 -0.79
CA HIS A 79 -7.37 0.42 -0.03
C HIS A 79 -6.82 -0.07 1.32
N LEU A 80 -5.58 -0.58 1.35
CA LEU A 80 -4.92 -0.99 2.59
C LEU A 80 -4.78 0.19 3.55
N HIS A 81 -4.34 1.35 3.05
CA HIS A 81 -4.20 2.57 3.83
C HIS A 81 -5.51 2.96 4.53
N VAL A 82 -6.60 3.03 3.78
CA VAL A 82 -7.92 3.39 4.32
C VAL A 82 -8.36 2.39 5.38
N ARG A 83 -8.15 1.08 5.16
CA ARG A 83 -8.52 0.04 6.14
C ARG A 83 -7.72 0.15 7.44
N ILE A 84 -6.42 0.42 7.36
CA ILE A 84 -5.57 0.65 8.55
C ILE A 84 -6.08 1.86 9.32
N GLN A 85 -6.41 2.97 8.64
CA GLN A 85 -6.94 4.18 9.27
C GLN A 85 -8.27 3.93 9.99
N VAL A 86 -9.19 3.19 9.37
CA VAL A 86 -10.48 2.83 10.00
C VAL A 86 -10.26 1.95 11.23
N ALA A 87 -9.39 0.94 11.12
CA ALA A 87 -9.07 0.05 12.25
C ALA A 87 -8.45 0.83 13.42
N HIS A 88 -7.53 1.76 13.15
CA HIS A 88 -6.90 2.59 14.17
C HIS A 88 -7.93 3.50 14.88
N ARG A 89 -8.85 4.13 14.13
CA ARG A 89 -9.94 4.93 14.72
C ARG A 89 -10.85 4.09 15.60
N ASN A 90 -11.28 2.92 15.11
CA ASN A 90 -12.15 2.01 15.87
C ASN A 90 -11.48 1.55 17.16
N PHE A 91 -10.19 1.22 17.10
CA PHE A 91 -9.42 0.82 18.28
C PHE A 91 -9.32 1.94 19.32
N ARG A 92 -8.98 3.17 18.89
CA ARG A 92 -8.91 4.32 19.80
C ARG A 92 -10.25 4.64 20.45
N ALA A 93 -11.35 4.59 19.67
CA ALA A 93 -12.69 4.83 20.19
C ALA A 93 -13.09 3.77 21.23
N ALA A 94 -12.87 2.48 20.93
CA ALA A 94 -13.16 1.39 21.85
C ALA A 94 -12.31 1.48 23.13
N HIS A 95 -11.04 1.83 23.01
CA HIS A 95 -10.15 2.01 24.14
C HIS A 95 -10.58 3.18 25.04
N ALA A 96 -10.91 4.34 24.46
CA ALA A 96 -11.39 5.50 25.20
C ALA A 96 -12.71 5.20 25.95
N ALA A 97 -13.66 4.54 25.27
CA ALA A 97 -14.92 4.12 25.88
C ALA A 97 -14.72 3.16 27.05
N ASN A 98 -13.81 2.17 26.89
CA ASN A 98 -13.44 1.28 27.98
C ASN A 98 -12.83 2.07 29.13
N GLN A 99 -11.85 2.95 28.91
CA GLN A 99 -11.27 3.74 29.99
C GLN A 99 -12.32 4.58 30.74
N GLN A 100 -13.27 5.19 30.04
CA GLN A 100 -14.36 5.95 30.65
C GLN A 100 -15.30 5.08 31.49
N MET A 101 -15.63 3.86 31.05
CA MET A 101 -16.47 2.94 31.85
C MET A 101 -15.82 2.50 33.17
N TRP A 102 -14.49 2.42 33.23
CA TRP A 102 -13.76 1.87 34.38
C TRP A 102 -13.11 2.93 35.27
N THR A 103 -13.29 4.22 34.99
CA THR A 103 -12.83 5.32 35.85
C THR A 103 -14.02 5.84 36.65
N PRO A 104 -14.13 5.57 37.96
CA PRO A 104 -15.21 6.11 38.77
C PRO A 104 -15.03 7.63 38.93
N LEU A 105 -16.15 8.36 38.95
CA LEU A 105 -16.24 9.80 39.27
C LEU A 105 -15.57 10.13 40.62
#